data_AF-A0A2V5HPY7-F1
#
_entry.id   AF-A0A2V5HPY7-F1
#
_cell.length_a   1.000
_cell.length_b   1.000
_cell.length_c   1.000
_cell.angle_alpha   90.00
_cell.angle_beta   90.00
_cell.angle_gamma   90.00
#
_symmetry.space_group_name_H-M   'P 1'
#
loop_
_entity.id
_entity.type
_entity.pdbx_description
1 polymer ?
#
loop_
_entity_poly.entity_id
_entity_poly.type
_entity_poly.pdbx_seq_one_letter_code
_entity_poly.pdbx_strand_id
1 'polypeptide(L)'
;MVSTDELLATVRQKIRGQKATIPDLYALFPDWKPVIHPGYERARHEVLNPWIERWVPNRATSRKFQKADFGVFAAIICARSSFEVLCTVSKAFAWASQNRLADVSPTLFDCGILANDKDKAQEYRAQPIQYFHAVLGEKDDFPNLTCFPEELQHALLCWNEVADHIRSARSKDTLKVLLRQKLYYVESVNTVDTVYSGNHVPSLKQYLNRRERTAGVYPVIATIPFIYGIDVSQQQLDSEPMQSLWKHTSHLVHMINDMFSLRKEIADGQIENLIPVLMLNNDVDCDTAMKWAVKLVEEAAQSFHDIERHLQGLHSDNHEITAAFLEGCKNVVMGLTHWNYAGQRYFHNSEIVDGKITFKV
;
A
#
# COMPACT_ATOMS: atom_id res chain seq x y z
N MET A 1 -23.70 15.01 -23.20
CA MET A 1 -23.29 14.61 -21.84
C MET A 1 -22.33 13.46 -22.02
N VAL A 2 -21.09 13.61 -21.54
CA VAL A 2 -20.01 12.65 -21.76
C VAL A 2 -20.07 11.61 -20.65
N SER A 3 -20.18 10.30 -20.96
CA SER A 3 -20.24 9.23 -19.94
C SER A 3 -18.91 9.08 -19.18
N THR A 4 -18.90 8.42 -18.00
CA THR A 4 -17.65 8.09 -17.29
C THR A 4 -16.65 7.35 -18.20
N ASP A 5 -17.14 6.46 -19.08
CA ASP A 5 -16.33 5.76 -20.08
C ASP A 5 -15.72 6.71 -21.12
N GLU A 6 -16.43 7.75 -21.51
CA GLU A 6 -15.91 8.77 -22.44
C GLU A 6 -14.90 9.71 -21.75
N LEU A 7 -15.08 10.03 -20.46
CA LEU A 7 -14.07 10.76 -19.67
C LEU A 7 -12.79 9.92 -19.54
N LEU A 8 -12.93 8.63 -19.23
CA LEU A 8 -11.85 7.65 -19.18
C LEU A 8 -11.09 7.58 -20.51
N ALA A 9 -11.82 7.48 -21.63
CA ALA A 9 -11.24 7.47 -22.97
C ALA A 9 -10.51 8.77 -23.30
N THR A 10 -11.08 9.92 -22.91
CA THR A 10 -10.48 11.25 -23.11
C THR A 10 -9.16 11.39 -22.36
N VAL A 11 -9.10 10.95 -21.10
CA VAL A 11 -7.87 10.95 -20.30
C VAL A 11 -6.79 10.12 -20.96
N ARG A 12 -7.12 8.87 -21.32
CA ARG A 12 -6.18 7.96 -21.97
C ARG A 12 -5.67 8.55 -23.28
N GLN A 13 -6.54 9.18 -24.07
CA GLN A 13 -6.14 9.83 -25.31
C GLN A 13 -5.24 11.04 -25.06
N LYS A 14 -5.56 11.89 -24.07
CA LYS A 14 -4.75 13.07 -23.74
C LYS A 14 -3.35 12.66 -23.27
N ILE A 15 -3.23 11.65 -22.41
CA ILE A 15 -1.94 11.30 -21.78
C ILE A 15 -1.03 10.46 -22.69
N ARG A 16 -1.60 9.71 -23.65
CA ARG A 16 -0.87 8.75 -24.49
C ARG A 16 0.25 9.41 -25.29
N GLY A 17 1.45 8.86 -25.17
CA GLY A 17 2.64 9.32 -25.89
C GLY A 17 3.28 10.58 -25.30
N GLN A 18 2.68 11.20 -24.28
CA GLN A 18 3.31 12.29 -23.54
C GLN A 18 4.50 11.75 -22.74
N LYS A 19 5.48 12.62 -22.54
CA LYS A 19 6.69 12.32 -21.77
C LYS A 19 6.49 12.81 -20.33
N ALA A 20 7.02 12.07 -19.37
CA ALA A 20 7.09 12.50 -17.98
C ALA A 20 8.47 12.16 -17.40
N THR A 21 8.90 12.94 -16.41
CA THR A 21 10.15 12.71 -15.69
C THR A 21 9.93 12.65 -14.19
N ILE A 22 10.30 11.53 -13.57
CA ILE A 22 10.41 11.39 -12.13
C ILE A 22 11.85 11.79 -11.75
N PRO A 23 12.03 12.78 -10.86
CA PRO A 23 13.37 13.15 -10.38
C PRO A 23 13.93 12.07 -9.45
N ASP A 24 15.14 12.26 -8.95
CA ASP A 24 15.66 11.42 -7.88
C ASP A 24 14.87 11.67 -6.58
N LEU A 25 13.94 10.78 -6.26
CA LEU A 25 13.09 10.90 -5.08
C LEU A 25 13.84 10.56 -3.78
N TYR A 26 15.03 9.95 -3.84
CA TYR A 26 15.88 9.83 -2.66
C TYR A 26 16.38 11.19 -2.17
N ALA A 27 16.59 12.14 -3.09
CA ALA A 27 17.06 13.47 -2.76
C ALA A 27 16.04 14.26 -1.91
N LEU A 28 14.77 13.85 -1.88
CA LEU A 28 13.74 14.43 -1.02
C LEU A 28 13.89 14.02 0.45
N PHE A 29 14.64 12.96 0.74
CA PHE A 29 14.82 12.40 2.09
C PHE A 29 16.31 12.17 2.41
N PRO A 30 17.16 13.21 2.40
CA PRO A 30 18.62 13.06 2.53
C PRO A 30 19.04 12.39 3.84
N ASP A 31 18.25 12.57 4.90
CA ASP A 31 18.52 12.01 6.22
C ASP A 31 17.92 10.61 6.42
N TRP A 32 17.05 10.14 5.52
CA TRP A 32 16.36 8.86 5.66
C TRP A 32 17.09 7.79 4.83
N LYS A 33 18.11 7.18 5.43
CA LYS A 33 18.93 6.17 4.76
C LYS A 33 18.31 4.77 4.95
N PRO A 34 17.73 4.15 3.90
CA PRO A 34 17.19 2.81 4.03
C PRO A 34 18.32 1.83 4.34
N VAL A 35 18.10 0.96 5.32
CA VAL A 35 18.99 -0.16 5.66
C VAL A 35 18.25 -1.44 5.32
N ILE A 36 18.87 -2.34 4.57
CA ILE A 36 18.27 -3.63 4.23
C ILE A 36 18.63 -4.63 5.34
N HIS A 37 17.63 -5.32 5.88
CA HIS A 37 17.85 -6.39 6.86
C HIS A 37 18.80 -7.47 6.28
N PRO A 38 19.85 -7.91 7.02
CA PRO A 38 20.88 -8.81 6.51
C PRO A 38 20.35 -10.19 6.10
N GLY A 39 19.23 -10.61 6.69
CA GLY A 39 18.54 -11.86 6.33
C GLY A 39 17.60 -11.77 5.12
N TYR A 40 17.57 -10.65 4.38
CA TYR A 40 16.65 -10.44 3.25
C TYR A 40 16.67 -11.56 2.22
N GLU A 41 17.85 -11.91 1.68
CA GLU A 41 17.97 -12.93 0.63
C GLU A 41 17.45 -14.29 1.12
N ARG A 42 17.80 -14.66 2.35
CA ARG A 42 17.33 -15.88 2.99
C ARG A 42 15.80 -15.86 3.14
N ALA A 43 15.23 -14.77 3.66
CA ALA A 43 13.78 -14.63 3.82
C ALA A 43 13.06 -14.69 2.46
N ARG A 44 13.64 -14.09 1.42
CA ARG A 44 13.11 -14.15 0.04
C ARG A 44 13.06 -15.58 -0.47
N HIS A 45 14.17 -16.29 -0.45
CA HIS A 45 14.31 -17.59 -1.09
C HIS A 45 13.69 -18.74 -0.31
N GLU A 46 13.84 -18.74 1.02
CA GLU A 46 13.43 -19.87 1.85
C GLU A 46 12.00 -19.70 2.40
N VAL A 47 11.48 -18.48 2.44
CA VAL A 47 10.18 -18.20 3.08
C VAL A 47 9.18 -17.57 2.13
N LEU A 48 9.49 -16.38 1.58
CA LEU A 48 8.51 -15.62 0.82
C LEU A 48 8.17 -16.29 -0.52
N ASN A 49 9.16 -16.69 -1.31
CA ASN A 49 8.91 -17.31 -2.61
C ASN A 49 8.15 -18.65 -2.49
N PRO A 50 8.51 -19.58 -1.57
CA PRO A 50 7.73 -20.79 -1.34
C PRO A 50 6.32 -20.51 -0.80
N TRP A 51 6.16 -19.47 0.03
CA TRP A 51 4.84 -19.05 0.50
C TRP A 51 3.96 -18.54 -0.66
N ILE A 52 4.51 -17.73 -1.57
CA ILE A 52 3.81 -17.28 -2.79
C ILE A 52 3.42 -18.47 -3.67
N GLU A 53 4.30 -19.45 -3.86
CA GLU A 53 3.99 -20.66 -4.66
C GLU A 53 2.86 -21.49 -4.06
N ARG A 54 2.79 -21.57 -2.73
CA ARG A 54 1.72 -22.28 -2.03
C ARG A 54 0.36 -21.59 -2.18
N TRP A 55 0.33 -20.27 -2.03
CA TRP A 55 -0.92 -19.52 -1.91
C TRP A 55 -1.41 -18.90 -3.22
N VAL A 56 -0.61 -18.94 -4.29
CA VAL A 56 -0.96 -18.42 -5.62
C VAL A 56 -0.96 -19.57 -6.63
N PRO A 57 -2.10 -20.26 -6.84
CA PRO A 57 -2.17 -21.46 -7.67
C PRO A 57 -1.72 -21.23 -9.12
N ASN A 58 -2.03 -20.04 -9.66
CA ASN A 58 -1.59 -19.68 -11.01
C ASN A 58 -0.08 -19.45 -11.05
N ARG A 59 0.65 -20.37 -11.68
CA ARG A 59 2.12 -20.31 -11.81
C ARG A 59 2.64 -19.05 -12.49
N ALA A 60 1.92 -18.49 -13.47
CA ALA A 60 2.35 -17.27 -14.13
C ALA A 60 2.23 -16.06 -13.20
N THR A 61 1.13 -15.96 -12.46
CA THR A 61 0.92 -14.95 -11.40
C THR A 61 1.94 -15.09 -10.28
N SER A 62 2.15 -16.31 -9.79
CA SER A 62 3.13 -16.62 -8.74
C SER A 62 4.53 -16.15 -9.14
N ARG A 63 4.99 -16.45 -10.36
CA ARG A 63 6.27 -15.95 -10.89
C ARG A 63 6.33 -14.42 -11.01
N LYS A 64 5.23 -13.77 -11.42
CA LYS A 64 5.17 -12.30 -11.45
C LYS A 64 5.33 -11.72 -10.05
N PHE A 65 4.69 -12.32 -9.05
CA PHE A 65 4.77 -11.90 -7.65
C PHE A 65 6.17 -12.11 -7.04
N GLN A 66 6.82 -13.23 -7.34
CA GLN A 66 8.22 -13.47 -6.93
C GLN A 66 9.19 -12.45 -7.56
N LYS A 67 8.98 -12.13 -8.85
CA LYS A 67 9.76 -11.10 -9.55
C LYS A 67 9.52 -9.70 -9.02
N ALA A 68 8.31 -9.42 -8.54
CA ALA A 68 7.97 -8.13 -7.93
C ALA A 68 8.69 -7.90 -6.60
N ASP A 69 9.26 -8.93 -5.97
CA ASP A 69 10.22 -8.81 -4.87
C ASP A 69 9.71 -7.98 -3.67
N PHE A 70 8.51 -8.31 -3.19
CA PHE A 70 7.90 -7.66 -2.03
C PHE A 70 8.76 -7.69 -0.75
N GLY A 71 9.69 -8.66 -0.68
CA GLY A 71 10.59 -8.84 0.45
C GLY A 71 11.53 -7.65 0.67
N VAL A 72 11.90 -6.90 -0.37
CA VAL A 72 12.82 -5.76 -0.22
C VAL A 72 12.20 -4.65 0.62
N PHE A 73 10.91 -4.39 0.44
CA PHE A 73 10.16 -3.43 1.25
C PHE A 73 10.17 -3.86 2.72
N ALA A 74 9.82 -5.13 2.98
CA ALA A 74 9.79 -5.70 4.32
C ALA A 74 11.18 -5.68 4.98
N ALA A 75 12.24 -5.91 4.21
CA ALA A 75 13.62 -5.88 4.69
C ALA A 75 14.06 -4.50 5.16
N ILE A 76 13.53 -3.41 4.57
CA ILE A 76 13.84 -2.05 5.01
C ILE A 76 13.09 -1.70 6.29
N ILE A 77 11.80 -2.00 6.35
CA ILE A 77 11.01 -1.71 7.56
C ILE A 77 11.42 -2.56 8.76
N CYS A 78 11.92 -3.78 8.52
CA CYS A 78 12.38 -4.70 9.56
C CYS A 78 13.91 -4.68 9.73
N ALA A 79 14.61 -3.63 9.30
CA ALA A 79 16.08 -3.60 9.24
C ALA A 79 16.78 -4.04 10.53
N ARG A 80 16.16 -3.76 11.69
CA ARG A 80 16.67 -4.05 13.04
C ARG A 80 15.86 -5.11 13.80
N SER A 81 14.86 -5.70 13.18
CA SER A 81 13.99 -6.71 13.80
C SER A 81 14.59 -8.11 13.68
N SER A 82 13.95 -9.10 14.30
CA SER A 82 14.38 -10.50 14.13
C SER A 82 14.07 -11.03 12.72
N PHE A 83 14.72 -12.13 12.34
CA PHE A 83 14.46 -12.80 11.06
C PHE A 83 13.01 -13.29 10.94
N GLU A 84 12.43 -13.75 12.05
CA GLU A 84 11.04 -14.23 12.11
C GLU A 84 10.05 -13.08 11.88
N VAL A 85 10.32 -11.91 12.45
CA VAL A 85 9.54 -10.69 12.20
C VAL A 85 9.61 -10.30 10.72
N LEU A 86 10.81 -10.28 10.14
CA LEU A 86 10.99 -10.03 8.69
C LEU A 86 10.15 -11.00 7.85
N CYS A 87 10.18 -12.29 8.17
CA CYS A 87 9.43 -13.32 7.45
C CYS A 87 7.92 -13.06 7.48
N THR A 88 7.37 -12.74 8.65
CA THR A 88 5.94 -12.44 8.81
C THR A 88 5.54 -11.15 8.11
N VAL A 89 6.34 -10.10 8.22
CA VAL A 89 6.06 -8.82 7.59
C VAL A 89 6.18 -8.91 6.06
N SER A 90 7.11 -9.72 5.56
CA SER A 90 7.23 -10.01 4.12
C SER A 90 5.96 -10.63 3.55
N LYS A 91 5.37 -11.60 4.25
CA LYS A 91 4.09 -12.23 3.87
C LYS A 91 2.92 -11.26 4.00
N ALA A 92 2.86 -10.50 5.09
CA ALA A 92 1.82 -9.50 5.32
C ALA A 92 1.81 -8.43 4.24
N PHE A 93 2.99 -7.94 3.84
CA PHE A 93 3.15 -6.95 2.80
C PHE A 93 2.93 -7.53 1.40
N ALA A 94 3.38 -8.75 1.13
CA ALA A 94 3.06 -9.45 -0.10
C ALA A 94 1.54 -9.56 -0.25
N TRP A 95 0.80 -10.01 0.77
CA TRP A 95 -0.66 -10.02 0.76
C TRP A 95 -1.25 -8.64 0.47
N ALA A 96 -0.84 -7.58 1.19
CA ALA A 96 -1.37 -6.24 0.99
C ALA A 96 -1.09 -5.73 -0.44
N SER A 97 0.10 -6.03 -0.96
CA SER A 97 0.52 -5.67 -2.31
C SER A 97 -0.24 -6.45 -3.36
N GLN A 98 -0.43 -7.77 -3.21
CA GLN A 98 -1.20 -8.64 -4.11
C GLN A 98 -2.64 -8.15 -4.28
N ASN A 99 -3.26 -7.72 -3.19
CA ASN A 99 -4.61 -7.17 -3.19
C ASN A 99 -4.72 -5.78 -3.82
N ARG A 100 -3.61 -5.03 -3.88
CA ARG A 100 -3.46 -3.80 -4.66
C ARG A 100 -2.91 -4.06 -6.08
N LEU A 101 -2.42 -5.27 -6.37
CA LEU A 101 -1.74 -5.71 -7.60
C LEU A 101 -2.61 -6.59 -8.50
N ALA A 102 -3.94 -6.49 -8.41
CA ALA A 102 -4.84 -7.27 -9.25
C ALA A 102 -4.89 -6.76 -10.71
N ASP A 103 -3.72 -6.72 -11.33
CA ASP A 103 -3.47 -6.96 -12.76
C ASP A 103 -3.49 -8.47 -13.09
N VAL A 104 -3.92 -9.32 -12.15
CA VAL A 104 -4.27 -10.70 -12.45
C VAL A 104 -5.55 -11.07 -11.69
N SER A 105 -6.65 -11.07 -12.45
CA SER A 105 -8.03 -11.22 -12.00
C SER A 105 -8.57 -10.00 -11.26
N PRO A 106 -9.81 -9.55 -11.57
CA PRO A 106 -10.34 -8.35 -10.92
C PRO A 106 -10.39 -8.63 -9.43
N THR A 107 -9.91 -7.63 -8.69
CA THR A 107 -9.35 -7.74 -7.33
C THR A 107 -10.16 -8.65 -6.39
N LEU A 108 -9.52 -9.21 -5.37
CA LEU A 108 -10.18 -9.93 -4.27
C LEU A 108 -11.50 -9.27 -3.79
N PHE A 109 -11.58 -7.93 -3.87
CA PHE A 109 -12.69 -7.11 -3.41
C PHE A 109 -13.60 -6.57 -4.53
N ASP A 110 -13.08 -6.47 -5.76
CA ASP A 110 -13.81 -6.22 -7.01
C ASP A 110 -14.47 -7.52 -7.54
N CYS A 111 -14.05 -8.65 -6.95
CA CYS A 111 -14.54 -10.00 -7.12
C CYS A 111 -14.55 -10.48 -8.55
N GLY A 112 -13.67 -10.04 -9.46
CA GLY A 112 -13.99 -10.30 -10.86
C GLY A 112 -13.63 -11.68 -11.43
N ILE A 113 -13.17 -12.62 -10.59
CA ILE A 113 -13.42 -14.06 -10.85
C ILE A 113 -14.94 -14.32 -10.91
N LEU A 114 -15.68 -13.61 -10.06
CA LEU A 114 -17.13 -13.51 -9.96
C LEU A 114 -17.68 -12.29 -10.71
N ALA A 115 -16.96 -11.72 -11.70
CA ALA A 115 -17.42 -10.52 -12.42
C ALA A 115 -18.80 -10.73 -13.07
N ASN A 116 -19.07 -11.98 -13.46
CA ASN A 116 -20.33 -12.41 -14.07
C ASN A 116 -21.37 -12.93 -13.05
N ASP A 117 -21.04 -12.95 -11.76
CA ASP A 117 -21.89 -13.45 -10.66
C ASP A 117 -21.94 -12.41 -9.54
N LYS A 118 -22.76 -11.38 -9.75
CA LYS A 118 -22.89 -10.22 -8.84
C LYS A 118 -23.36 -10.62 -7.44
N ASP A 119 -24.19 -11.64 -7.34
CA ASP A 119 -24.75 -12.11 -6.07
C ASP A 119 -23.65 -12.78 -5.24
N LYS A 120 -22.86 -13.69 -5.83
CA LYS A 120 -21.70 -14.26 -5.14
C LYS A 120 -20.61 -13.23 -4.85
N ALA A 121 -20.39 -12.27 -5.74
CA ALA A 121 -19.47 -11.16 -5.47
C ALA A 121 -19.91 -10.37 -4.23
N GLN A 122 -21.21 -10.10 -4.09
CA GLN A 122 -21.76 -9.42 -2.94
C GLN A 122 -21.64 -10.26 -1.66
N GLU A 123 -21.88 -11.56 -1.74
CA GLU A 123 -21.70 -12.50 -0.62
C GLU A 123 -20.22 -12.56 -0.18
N TYR A 124 -19.29 -12.56 -1.14
CA TYR A 124 -17.86 -12.62 -0.85
C TYR A 124 -17.37 -11.37 -0.13
N ARG A 125 -17.88 -10.17 -0.46
CA ARG A 125 -17.43 -8.90 0.17
C ARG A 125 -17.57 -8.87 1.68
N ALA A 126 -18.50 -9.64 2.27
CA ALA A 126 -18.66 -9.74 3.71
C ALA A 126 -17.61 -10.67 4.38
N GLN A 127 -17.04 -11.62 3.63
CA GLN A 127 -16.17 -12.67 4.19
C GLN A 127 -14.84 -12.13 4.73
N PRO A 128 -14.12 -11.21 4.04
CA PRO A 128 -12.89 -10.63 4.58
C PRO A 128 -13.08 -9.91 5.91
N ILE A 129 -14.22 -9.24 6.11
CA ILE A 129 -14.55 -8.55 7.37
C ILE A 129 -14.65 -9.58 8.50
N GLN A 130 -15.50 -10.61 8.32
CA GLN A 130 -15.65 -11.69 9.30
C GLN A 130 -14.32 -12.42 9.55
N TYR A 131 -13.57 -12.70 8.49
CA TYR A 131 -12.26 -13.34 8.56
C TYR A 131 -11.28 -12.55 9.44
N PHE A 132 -11.16 -11.23 9.26
CA PHE A 132 -10.21 -10.45 10.05
C PHE A 132 -10.61 -10.34 11.52
N HIS A 133 -11.91 -10.24 11.83
CA HIS A 133 -12.39 -10.33 13.20
C HIS A 133 -11.97 -11.65 13.87
N ALA A 134 -12.12 -12.77 13.17
CA ALA A 134 -11.79 -14.09 13.69
C ALA A 134 -10.27 -14.31 13.81
N VAL A 135 -9.54 -14.06 12.72
CA VAL A 135 -8.10 -14.37 12.64
C VAL A 135 -7.27 -13.51 13.60
N LEU A 136 -7.71 -12.29 13.93
CA LEU A 136 -7.05 -11.42 14.92
C LEU A 136 -7.59 -11.61 16.34
N GLY A 137 -8.51 -12.57 16.54
CA GLY A 137 -8.97 -13.02 17.86
C GLY A 137 -9.97 -12.11 18.57
N GLU A 138 -10.72 -11.29 17.82
CA GLU A 138 -11.86 -10.54 18.39
C GLU A 138 -13.14 -11.39 18.42
N LYS A 139 -13.29 -12.30 17.45
CA LYS A 139 -14.39 -13.26 17.37
C LYS A 139 -13.84 -14.67 17.21
N ASP A 140 -14.69 -15.67 17.45
CA ASP A 140 -14.32 -17.09 17.32
C ASP A 140 -14.84 -17.72 16.01
N ASP A 141 -15.76 -17.05 15.30
CA ASP A 141 -16.41 -17.57 14.11
C ASP A 141 -15.69 -17.18 12.81
N PHE A 142 -15.07 -18.16 12.16
CA PHE A 142 -14.50 -17.98 10.82
C PHE A 142 -15.58 -18.05 9.73
N PRO A 143 -15.46 -17.28 8.63
CA PRO A 143 -16.36 -17.40 7.49
C PRO A 143 -16.24 -18.77 6.82
N ASN A 144 -17.36 -19.26 6.28
CA ASN A 144 -17.32 -20.45 5.45
C ASN A 144 -16.91 -20.08 4.02
N LEU A 145 -15.67 -20.41 3.66
CA LEU A 145 -15.11 -20.07 2.35
C LEU A 145 -15.29 -21.16 1.29
N THR A 146 -15.83 -22.35 1.64
CA THR A 146 -15.81 -23.53 0.75
C THR A 146 -16.65 -23.37 -0.51
N CYS A 147 -17.60 -22.44 -0.53
CA CYS A 147 -18.43 -22.12 -1.70
C CYS A 147 -17.75 -21.20 -2.72
N PHE A 148 -16.58 -20.61 -2.38
CA PHE A 148 -15.84 -19.70 -3.26
C PHE A 148 -14.70 -20.41 -4.00
N PRO A 149 -14.28 -19.90 -5.17
CA PRO A 149 -13.07 -20.36 -5.86
C PRO A 149 -11.84 -20.38 -4.94
N GLU A 150 -10.96 -21.36 -5.16
CA GLU A 150 -9.74 -21.59 -4.37
C GLU A 150 -8.90 -20.32 -4.21
N GLU A 151 -8.78 -19.51 -5.26
CA GLU A 151 -8.04 -18.26 -5.24
C GLU A 151 -8.59 -17.26 -4.20
N LEU A 152 -9.92 -17.15 -4.09
CA LEU A 152 -10.57 -16.29 -3.11
C LEU A 152 -10.44 -16.85 -1.68
N GLN A 153 -10.41 -18.17 -1.52
CA GLN A 153 -10.15 -18.78 -0.22
C GLN A 153 -8.71 -18.53 0.22
N HIS A 154 -7.75 -18.81 -0.66
CA HIS A 154 -6.31 -18.65 -0.40
C HIS A 154 -5.93 -17.22 -0.08
N ALA A 155 -6.56 -16.26 -0.74
CA ALA A 155 -6.34 -14.85 -0.49
C ALA A 155 -6.72 -14.41 0.94
N LEU A 156 -7.58 -15.15 1.66
CA LEU A 156 -7.79 -14.94 3.10
C LEU A 156 -6.90 -15.88 3.91
N LEU A 157 -6.96 -17.19 3.67
CA LEU A 157 -6.31 -18.21 4.48
C LEU A 157 -4.78 -18.08 4.56
N CYS A 158 -4.14 -17.50 3.55
CA CYS A 158 -2.70 -17.23 3.57
C CYS A 158 -2.27 -16.31 4.72
N TRP A 159 -3.20 -15.55 5.31
CA TRP A 159 -2.96 -14.66 6.42
C TRP A 159 -3.01 -15.34 7.79
N ASN A 160 -3.43 -16.62 7.89
CA ASN A 160 -3.49 -17.35 9.15
C ASN A 160 -2.13 -17.37 9.85
N GLU A 161 -1.08 -17.79 9.15
CA GLU A 161 0.28 -17.87 9.71
C GLU A 161 0.88 -16.49 10.05
N VAL A 162 0.41 -15.42 9.38
CA VAL A 162 0.79 -14.04 9.71
C VAL A 162 0.13 -13.63 11.02
N ALA A 163 -1.19 -13.84 11.13
CA ALA A 163 -1.95 -13.51 12.31
C ALA A 163 -1.49 -14.31 13.54
N ASP A 164 -1.22 -15.60 13.41
CA ASP A 164 -0.76 -16.46 14.51
C ASP A 164 0.55 -15.95 15.11
N HIS A 165 1.50 -15.52 14.28
CA HIS A 165 2.75 -14.96 14.77
C HIS A 165 2.53 -13.59 15.44
N ILE A 166 1.71 -12.71 14.87
CA ILE A 166 1.42 -11.41 15.49
C ILE A 166 0.68 -11.60 16.83
N ARG A 167 -0.28 -12.52 16.89
CA ARG A 167 -1.07 -12.83 18.10
C ARG A 167 -0.26 -13.44 19.22
N SER A 168 0.69 -14.32 18.88
CA SER A 168 1.58 -14.90 19.88
C SER A 168 2.59 -13.90 20.43
N ALA A 169 2.91 -12.85 19.65
CA ALA A 169 3.89 -11.86 20.04
C ALA A 169 3.31 -10.61 20.73
N ARG A 170 2.06 -10.21 20.42
CA ARG A 170 1.49 -8.89 20.80
C ARG A 170 0.25 -9.00 21.69
N SER A 171 -0.01 -7.93 22.43
CA SER A 171 -1.21 -7.74 23.26
C SER A 171 -2.51 -7.68 22.43
N LYS A 172 -3.62 -8.00 23.10
CA LYS A 172 -4.97 -7.87 22.52
C LYS A 172 -5.28 -6.44 22.06
N ASP A 173 -4.80 -5.42 22.76
CA ASP A 173 -5.07 -4.03 22.38
C ASP A 173 -4.29 -3.61 21.12
N THR A 174 -3.07 -4.13 20.96
CA THR A 174 -2.31 -3.94 19.71
C THR A 174 -3.00 -4.64 18.53
N LEU A 175 -3.54 -5.84 18.75
CA LEU A 175 -4.32 -6.56 17.73
C LEU A 175 -5.58 -5.79 17.34
N LYS A 176 -6.26 -5.11 18.28
CA LYS A 176 -7.41 -4.24 17.97
C LYS A 176 -7.01 -3.05 17.10
N VAL A 177 -5.85 -2.43 17.35
CA VAL A 177 -5.33 -1.36 16.48
C VAL A 177 -5.13 -1.89 15.07
N LEU A 178 -4.47 -3.04 14.91
CA LEU A 178 -4.27 -3.67 13.60
C LEU A 178 -5.60 -4.03 12.91
N LEU A 179 -6.53 -4.64 13.65
CA LEU A 179 -7.85 -5.01 13.17
C LEU A 179 -8.60 -3.79 12.65
N ARG A 180 -8.65 -2.69 13.42
CA ARG A 180 -9.32 -1.46 13.01
C ARG A 180 -8.83 -0.95 11.66
N GLN A 181 -7.51 -0.97 11.44
CA GLN A 181 -6.92 -0.48 10.19
C GLN A 181 -7.13 -1.46 9.03
N LYS A 182 -7.13 -2.77 9.30
CA LYS A 182 -7.49 -3.80 8.31
C LYS A 182 -8.94 -3.66 7.86
N LEU A 183 -9.88 -3.50 8.78
CA LEU A 183 -11.30 -3.30 8.48
C LEU A 183 -11.53 -2.00 7.71
N TYR A 184 -10.90 -0.90 8.14
CA TYR A 184 -10.98 0.38 7.44
C TYR A 184 -10.55 0.27 5.96
N TYR A 185 -9.48 -0.49 5.70
CA TYR A 185 -9.04 -0.76 4.34
C TYR A 185 -10.03 -1.65 3.57
N VAL A 186 -10.38 -2.82 4.11
CA VAL A 186 -11.25 -3.82 3.48
C VAL A 186 -12.63 -3.22 3.13
N GLU A 187 -13.22 -2.47 4.05
CA GLU A 187 -14.50 -1.80 3.82
C GLU A 187 -14.40 -0.77 2.69
N SER A 188 -13.29 -0.04 2.58
CA SER A 188 -13.09 0.98 1.55
C SER A 188 -12.94 0.41 0.13
N VAL A 189 -12.36 -0.78 0.00
CA VAL A 189 -12.18 -1.46 -1.29
C VAL A 189 -13.40 -2.28 -1.70
N ASN A 190 -14.27 -2.62 -0.73
CA ASN A 190 -15.55 -3.27 -0.99
C ASN A 190 -16.58 -2.33 -1.65
N THR A 191 -16.43 -1.02 -1.50
CA THR A 191 -17.26 -0.01 -2.18
C THR A 191 -16.61 0.35 -3.52
N VAL A 192 -16.97 -0.38 -4.58
CA VAL A 192 -16.43 -0.29 -5.96
C VAL A 192 -16.84 1.00 -6.69
N ASP A 193 -17.25 2.05 -5.98
CA ASP A 193 -17.53 3.33 -6.64
C ASP A 193 -16.21 3.98 -6.97
N THR A 194 -15.90 4.11 -8.26
CA THR A 194 -14.75 4.92 -8.69
C THR A 194 -14.89 6.35 -8.16
N VAL A 195 -13.77 7.00 -7.87
CA VAL A 195 -13.76 8.43 -7.55
C VAL A 195 -14.28 9.29 -8.72
N TYR A 196 -14.26 8.74 -9.94
CA TYR A 196 -14.80 9.34 -11.15
C TYR A 196 -16.29 9.00 -11.29
N SER A 197 -17.12 9.52 -10.39
CA SER A 197 -18.57 9.32 -10.41
C SER A 197 -19.30 10.45 -11.16
N GLY A 198 -20.40 10.11 -11.83
CA GLY A 198 -21.35 11.10 -12.37
C GLY A 198 -20.77 12.11 -13.37
N ASN A 199 -19.78 11.70 -14.17
CA ASN A 199 -19.09 12.53 -15.17
C ASN A 199 -18.23 13.68 -14.57
N HIS A 200 -17.82 13.58 -13.31
CA HIS A 200 -16.97 14.58 -12.66
C HIS A 200 -15.55 14.06 -12.42
N VAL A 201 -14.56 14.91 -12.69
CA VAL A 201 -13.17 14.67 -12.29
C VAL A 201 -13.09 15.01 -10.80
N PRO A 202 -12.55 14.14 -9.92
CA PRO A 202 -12.42 14.47 -8.52
C PRO A 202 -11.47 15.65 -8.33
N SER A 203 -11.77 16.51 -7.38
CA SER A 203 -10.78 17.47 -6.87
C SER A 203 -9.60 16.72 -6.24
N LEU A 204 -8.43 17.37 -6.18
CA LEU A 204 -7.24 16.83 -5.51
C LEU A 204 -7.57 16.35 -4.08
N LYS A 205 -8.35 17.14 -3.32
CA LYS A 205 -8.75 16.78 -1.95
C LYS A 205 -9.61 15.51 -1.90
N GLN A 206 -10.57 15.36 -2.82
CA GLN A 206 -11.40 14.15 -2.89
C GLN A 206 -10.56 12.92 -3.26
N TYR A 207 -9.63 13.07 -4.20
CA TYR A 207 -8.69 12.02 -4.58
C TYR A 207 -7.83 11.57 -3.39
N LEU A 208 -7.16 12.51 -2.71
CA LEU A 208 -6.30 12.21 -1.57
C LEU A 208 -7.07 11.54 -0.42
N ASN A 209 -8.25 12.08 -0.06
CA ASN A 209 -9.09 11.48 0.98
C ASN A 209 -9.52 10.04 0.65
N ARG A 210 -9.80 9.74 -0.62
CA ARG A 210 -10.11 8.37 -1.04
C ARG A 210 -8.85 7.49 -0.98
N ARG A 211 -7.73 7.96 -1.51
CA ARG A 211 -6.46 7.21 -1.51
C ARG A 211 -5.98 6.88 -0.11
N GLU A 212 -6.21 7.76 0.85
CA GLU A 212 -5.92 7.49 2.27
C GLU A 212 -6.58 6.18 2.75
N ARG A 213 -7.78 5.87 2.25
CA ARG A 213 -8.52 4.64 2.57
C ARG A 213 -8.08 3.45 1.73
N THR A 214 -7.98 3.67 0.41
CA THR A 214 -7.84 2.59 -0.56
C THR A 214 -6.39 2.19 -0.85
N ALA A 215 -5.39 2.98 -0.43
CA ALA A 215 -3.98 2.68 -0.70
C ALA A 215 -3.40 1.57 0.20
N GLY A 216 -4.10 1.19 1.27
CA GLY A 216 -3.68 0.11 2.17
C GLY A 216 -2.45 0.44 3.03
N VAL A 217 -2.08 1.72 3.16
CA VAL A 217 -0.90 2.15 3.93
C VAL A 217 -1.12 2.04 5.43
N TYR A 218 -2.32 2.39 5.92
CA TYR A 218 -2.63 2.30 7.36
C TYR A 218 -2.51 0.87 7.93
N PRO A 219 -2.98 -0.18 7.24
CA PRO A 219 -2.65 -1.56 7.61
C PRO A 219 -1.16 -1.86 7.74
N VAL A 220 -0.30 -1.24 6.91
CA VAL A 220 1.16 -1.41 6.98
C VAL A 220 1.72 -0.66 8.19
N ILE A 221 1.33 0.60 8.39
CA ILE A 221 1.73 1.39 9.57
C ILE A 221 1.30 0.68 10.87
N ALA A 222 0.13 0.04 10.89
CA ALA A 222 -0.37 -0.71 12.04
C ALA A 222 0.45 -1.98 12.37
N THR A 223 1.40 -2.38 11.52
CA THR A 223 2.36 -3.45 11.83
C THR A 223 3.61 -2.95 12.56
N ILE A 224 3.81 -1.63 12.68
CA ILE A 224 4.95 -1.05 13.41
C ILE A 224 5.09 -1.59 14.84
N PRO A 225 4.01 -1.70 15.65
CA PRO A 225 4.14 -2.27 16.99
C PRO A 225 4.72 -3.69 17.01
N PHE A 226 4.30 -4.52 16.04
CA PHE A 226 4.86 -5.87 15.86
C PHE A 226 6.32 -5.84 15.42
N ILE A 227 6.67 -4.97 14.46
CA ILE A 227 8.03 -4.83 13.92
C ILE A 227 9.03 -4.41 15.01
N TYR A 228 8.62 -3.45 15.85
CA TYR A 228 9.46 -2.86 16.89
C TYR A 228 9.37 -3.58 18.23
N GLY A 229 8.52 -4.61 18.34
CA GLY A 229 8.40 -5.36 19.58
C GLY A 229 7.76 -4.55 20.72
N ILE A 230 6.93 -3.55 20.41
CA ILE A 230 6.17 -2.75 21.40
C ILE A 230 4.68 -3.11 21.41
N ASP A 231 4.00 -2.80 22.52
CA ASP A 231 2.55 -2.90 22.65
C ASP A 231 1.93 -1.51 22.73
N VAL A 232 0.79 -1.32 22.07
CA VAL A 232 0.07 -0.05 21.99
C VAL A 232 -1.42 -0.24 22.19
N SER A 233 -2.07 0.81 22.70
CA SER A 233 -3.52 0.94 22.73
C SER A 233 -3.98 2.05 21.78
N GLN A 234 -5.26 2.03 21.40
CA GLN A 234 -5.85 3.08 20.57
C GLN A 234 -5.71 4.46 21.22
N GLN A 235 -5.92 4.56 22.54
CA GLN A 235 -5.82 5.81 23.30
C GLN A 235 -4.43 6.45 23.17
N GLN A 236 -3.36 5.64 23.16
CA GLN A 236 -1.99 6.16 22.99
C GLN A 236 -1.74 6.70 21.57
N LEU A 237 -2.53 6.27 20.59
CA LEU A 237 -2.42 6.69 19.19
C LEU A 237 -3.43 7.78 18.79
N ASP A 238 -4.37 8.14 19.67
CA ASP A 238 -5.47 9.06 19.37
C ASP A 238 -5.07 10.55 19.36
N SER A 239 -3.80 10.88 19.62
CA SER A 239 -3.32 12.27 19.55
C SER A 239 -3.31 12.80 18.11
N GLU A 240 -3.65 14.08 17.94
CA GLU A 240 -3.62 14.77 16.63
C GLU A 240 -2.26 14.65 15.91
N PRO A 241 -1.10 14.80 16.59
CA PRO A 241 0.19 14.66 15.93
C PRO A 241 0.45 13.23 15.42
N MET A 242 0.02 12.20 16.17
CA MET A 242 0.13 10.81 15.73
C MET A 242 -0.76 10.52 14.52
N GLN A 243 -2.01 11.00 14.53
CA GLN A 243 -2.90 10.86 13.37
C GLN A 243 -2.33 11.59 12.15
N SER A 244 -1.76 12.77 12.35
CA SER A 244 -1.11 13.55 11.29
C SER A 244 0.12 12.85 10.73
N LEU A 245 0.91 12.17 11.58
CA LEU A 245 2.05 11.34 11.16
C LEU A 245 1.59 10.22 10.23
N TRP A 246 0.54 9.48 10.61
CA TRP A 246 -0.02 8.40 9.79
C TRP A 246 -0.50 8.92 8.44
N LYS A 247 -1.25 10.02 8.45
CA LYS A 247 -1.79 10.66 7.25
C LYS A 247 -0.70 11.08 6.26
N HIS A 248 0.31 11.82 6.73
CA HIS A 248 1.39 12.29 5.86
C HIS A 248 2.27 11.15 5.36
N THR A 249 2.47 10.10 6.17
CA THR A 249 3.11 8.86 5.73
C THR A 249 2.32 8.22 4.58
N SER A 250 0.99 8.11 4.71
CA SER A 250 0.12 7.59 3.66
C SER A 250 0.18 8.43 2.39
N HIS A 251 0.13 9.76 2.51
CA HIS A 251 0.28 10.69 1.39
C HIS A 251 1.60 10.51 0.65
N LEU A 252 2.72 10.50 1.36
CA LEU A 252 4.04 10.26 0.78
C LEU A 252 4.07 8.94 0.01
N VAL A 253 3.63 7.85 0.66
CA VAL A 253 3.64 6.51 0.08
C VAL A 253 2.80 6.45 -1.20
N HIS A 254 1.55 6.91 -1.17
CA HIS A 254 0.72 6.76 -2.35
C HIS A 254 1.10 7.73 -3.48
N MET A 255 1.49 8.97 -3.20
CA MET A 255 1.86 9.94 -4.25
C MET A 255 3.14 9.52 -4.95
N ILE A 256 4.12 9.01 -4.18
CA ILE A 256 5.33 8.39 -4.76
C ILE A 256 4.92 7.21 -5.65
N ASN A 257 4.08 6.30 -5.15
CA ASN A 257 3.64 5.16 -5.94
C ASN A 257 2.91 5.57 -7.23
N ASP A 258 2.02 6.57 -7.19
CA ASP A 258 1.26 7.06 -8.34
C ASP A 258 2.18 7.56 -9.46
N MET A 259 3.28 8.24 -9.10
CA MET A 259 4.29 8.67 -10.09
C MET A 259 4.96 7.49 -10.78
N PHE A 260 5.38 6.47 -10.01
CA PHE A 260 6.01 5.27 -10.58
C PHE A 260 5.03 4.40 -11.36
N SER A 261 3.79 4.28 -10.89
CA SER A 261 2.80 3.38 -11.45
C SER A 261 2.12 3.92 -12.70
N LEU A 262 2.19 5.22 -12.97
CA LEU A 262 1.46 5.91 -14.03
C LEU A 262 1.47 5.19 -15.38
N ARG A 263 2.66 4.91 -15.94
CA ARG A 263 2.79 4.28 -17.28
C ARG A 263 2.06 2.94 -17.33
N LYS A 264 2.19 2.17 -16.25
CA LYS A 264 1.57 0.87 -16.12
C LYS A 264 0.05 0.98 -15.96
N GLU A 265 -0.41 1.80 -15.01
CA GLU A 265 -1.82 1.99 -14.72
C GLU A 265 -2.60 2.46 -15.95
N ILE A 266 -2.05 3.42 -16.72
CA ILE A 266 -2.68 3.86 -17.97
C ILE A 266 -2.73 2.74 -19.02
N ALA A 267 -1.68 1.92 -19.14
CA ALA A 267 -1.66 0.78 -20.06
C ALA A 267 -2.71 -0.29 -19.68
N ASP A 268 -2.95 -0.47 -18.38
CA ASP A 268 -3.97 -1.38 -17.83
C ASP A 268 -5.38 -0.74 -17.77
N GLY A 269 -5.50 0.52 -18.21
CA GLY A 269 -6.75 1.26 -18.25
C GLY A 269 -7.20 1.85 -16.91
N GLN A 270 -6.36 1.80 -15.88
CA GLN A 270 -6.62 2.43 -14.59
C GLN A 270 -6.29 3.92 -14.65
N ILE A 271 -7.19 4.77 -14.13
CA ILE A 271 -6.98 6.23 -14.11
C ILE A 271 -7.05 6.85 -12.71
N GLU A 272 -7.28 6.06 -11.65
CA GLU A 272 -7.28 6.55 -10.27
C GLU A 272 -5.87 6.85 -9.76
N ASN A 273 -5.22 7.77 -10.45
CA ASN A 273 -3.84 8.18 -10.28
C ASN A 273 -3.78 9.71 -10.13
N LEU A 274 -2.87 10.19 -9.28
CA LEU A 274 -2.68 11.62 -9.03
C LEU A 274 -2.42 12.43 -10.33
N ILE A 275 -1.66 11.89 -11.28
CA ILE A 275 -1.24 12.63 -12.47
C ILE A 275 -2.44 12.97 -13.39
N PRO A 276 -3.29 12.00 -13.81
CA PRO A 276 -4.55 12.31 -14.49
C PRO A 276 -5.45 13.30 -13.74
N VAL A 277 -5.57 13.19 -12.41
CA VAL A 277 -6.36 14.13 -11.60
C VAL A 277 -5.83 15.56 -11.74
N LEU A 278 -4.52 15.75 -11.64
CA LEU A 278 -3.89 17.07 -11.79
C LEU A 278 -4.03 17.59 -13.23
N MET A 279 -3.80 16.76 -14.24
CA MET A 279 -3.93 17.13 -15.65
C MET A 279 -5.35 17.64 -15.96
N LEU A 280 -6.37 16.91 -15.52
CA LEU A 280 -7.76 17.21 -15.86
C LEU A 280 -8.32 18.43 -15.12
N ASN A 281 -7.98 18.61 -13.84
CA ASN A 281 -8.47 19.76 -13.07
C ASN A 281 -7.84 21.08 -13.52
N ASN A 282 -6.66 21.05 -14.15
CA ASN A 282 -5.88 22.26 -14.43
C ASN A 282 -5.54 22.44 -15.91
N ASP A 283 -6.00 21.53 -16.78
CA ASP A 283 -5.72 21.48 -18.22
C ASP A 283 -4.22 21.62 -18.55
N VAL A 284 -3.40 20.82 -17.88
CA VAL A 284 -1.93 20.78 -18.07
C VAL A 284 -1.47 19.46 -18.68
N ASP A 285 -0.28 19.47 -19.27
CA ASP A 285 0.39 18.26 -19.76
C ASP A 285 0.89 17.35 -18.63
N CYS A 286 1.27 16.12 -19.00
CA CYS A 286 1.71 15.06 -18.10
C CYS A 286 3.01 15.40 -17.36
N ASP A 287 3.99 16.05 -18.02
CA ASP A 287 5.26 16.42 -17.39
C ASP A 287 5.06 17.56 -16.38
N THR A 288 4.19 18.52 -16.71
CA THR A 288 3.77 19.59 -15.80
C THR A 288 3.04 19.02 -14.58
N ALA A 289 2.08 18.11 -14.78
CA ALA A 289 1.39 17.42 -13.69
C ALA A 289 2.35 16.57 -12.83
N MET A 290 3.33 15.90 -13.45
CA MET A 290 4.38 15.14 -12.74
C MET A 290 5.22 16.06 -11.84
N LYS A 291 5.64 17.23 -12.33
CA LYS A 291 6.37 18.22 -11.52
C LYS A 291 5.53 18.74 -10.35
N TRP A 292 4.22 18.89 -10.53
CA TRP A 292 3.33 19.30 -9.45
C TRP A 292 3.15 18.20 -8.41
N ALA A 293 3.06 16.93 -8.83
CA ALA A 293 3.06 15.80 -7.92
C ALA A 293 4.34 15.73 -7.08
N VAL A 294 5.51 16.00 -7.67
CA VAL A 294 6.78 16.10 -6.94
C VAL A 294 6.71 17.19 -5.86
N LYS A 295 6.19 18.38 -6.18
CA LYS A 295 6.00 19.46 -5.20
C LYS A 295 5.06 19.07 -4.06
N LEU A 296 3.98 18.33 -4.34
CA LEU A 296 3.09 17.81 -3.31
C LEU A 296 3.80 16.81 -2.38
N VAL A 297 4.72 16.00 -2.91
CA VAL A 297 5.57 15.10 -2.10
C VAL A 297 6.54 15.91 -1.25
N GLU A 298 7.17 16.96 -1.79
CA GLU A 298 8.03 17.88 -1.04
C GLU A 298 7.28 18.55 0.13
N GLU A 299 6.07 19.05 -0.12
CA GLU A 299 5.20 19.66 0.90
C GLU A 299 4.77 18.65 1.98
N ALA A 300 4.47 17.41 1.59
CA ALA A 300 4.14 16.35 2.53
C ALA A 300 5.34 15.91 3.36
N ALA A 301 6.56 15.92 2.79
CA ALA A 301 7.80 15.63 3.51
C ALA A 301 8.12 16.73 4.53
N GLN A 302 7.94 18.01 4.14
CA GLN A 302 8.10 19.13 5.08
C GLN A 302 7.11 19.02 6.24
N SER A 303 5.84 18.75 5.94
CA SER A 303 4.81 18.54 6.97
C SER A 303 5.17 17.37 7.91
N PHE A 304 5.73 16.27 7.37
CA PHE A 304 6.23 15.16 8.19
C PHE A 304 7.32 15.62 9.17
N HIS A 305 8.30 16.39 8.69
CA HIS A 305 9.38 16.90 9.55
C HIS A 305 8.87 17.86 10.63
N ASP A 306 7.85 18.67 10.33
CA ASP A 306 7.22 19.56 11.29
C ASP A 306 6.51 18.75 12.40
N ILE A 307 5.79 17.70 12.02
CA ILE A 307 5.15 16.75 12.94
C ILE A 307 6.18 16.03 13.80
N GLU A 308 7.31 15.60 13.20
CA GLU A 308 8.40 14.96 13.92
C GLU A 308 8.96 15.88 15.01
N ARG A 309 9.29 17.13 14.68
CA ARG A 309 9.80 18.10 15.67
C ARG A 309 8.79 18.36 16.77
N HIS A 310 7.50 18.44 16.41
CA HIS A 310 6.44 18.62 17.40
C HIS A 310 6.35 17.41 18.35
N LEU A 311 6.29 16.19 17.81
CA LEU A 311 6.24 14.95 18.58
C LEU A 311 7.46 14.77 19.49
N GLN A 312 8.67 15.13 19.03
CA GLN A 312 9.89 15.09 19.84
C GLN A 312 9.90 16.15 20.96
N GLY A 313 9.22 17.28 20.76
CA GLY A 313 9.08 18.33 21.77
C GLY A 313 8.02 18.05 22.83
N LEU A 314 7.12 17.08 22.61
CA LEU A 314 6.11 16.69 23.59
C LEU A 314 6.74 15.84 24.70
N HIS A 315 6.68 16.32 25.94
CA HIS A 315 6.94 15.49 27.12
C HIS A 315 5.75 14.53 27.32
N SER A 316 5.88 13.31 26.78
CA SER A 316 4.87 12.26 26.94
C SER A 316 5.48 11.00 27.53
N ASP A 317 4.68 10.28 28.31
CA ASP A 317 5.05 8.96 28.85
C ASP A 317 5.17 7.89 27.75
N ASN A 318 4.78 8.21 26.51
CA ASN A 318 4.77 7.32 25.34
C ASN A 318 6.02 7.47 24.45
N HIS A 319 7.16 7.90 25.01
CA HIS A 319 8.37 8.20 24.22
C HIS A 319 8.81 7.03 23.32
N GLU A 320 8.77 5.79 23.81
CA GLU A 320 9.11 4.59 23.03
C GLU A 320 8.17 4.38 21.84
N ILE A 321 6.86 4.56 22.04
CA ILE A 321 5.84 4.46 21.00
C ILE A 321 6.07 5.53 19.93
N THR A 322 6.24 6.78 20.36
CA THR A 322 6.49 7.91 19.45
C THR A 322 7.75 7.67 18.62
N ALA A 323 8.85 7.23 19.24
CA ALA A 323 10.09 6.91 18.54
C ALA A 323 9.91 5.78 17.51
N ALA A 324 9.21 4.70 17.90
CA ALA A 324 8.94 3.57 17.01
C ALA A 324 8.07 3.97 15.80
N PHE A 325 7.04 4.79 16.00
CA PHE A 325 6.20 5.27 14.89
C PHE A 325 6.91 6.26 13.99
N LEU A 326 7.72 7.19 14.53
CA LEU A 326 8.52 8.10 13.71
C LEU A 326 9.48 7.34 12.81
N GLU A 327 10.29 6.44 13.39
CA GLU A 327 11.26 5.65 12.62
C GLU A 327 10.57 4.66 11.68
N GLY A 328 9.50 4.00 12.16
CA GLY A 328 8.72 3.06 11.37
C GLY A 328 8.08 3.72 10.15
N CYS A 329 7.50 4.91 10.29
CA CYS A 329 6.90 5.64 9.18
C CYS A 329 7.95 6.10 8.15
N LYS A 330 9.12 6.58 8.60
CA LYS A 330 10.25 6.88 7.68
C LYS A 330 10.66 5.63 6.90
N ASN A 331 10.81 4.51 7.59
CA ASN A 331 11.17 3.24 6.94
C ASN A 331 10.08 2.75 5.99
N VAL A 332 8.80 3.00 6.25
CA VAL A 332 7.70 2.69 5.32
C VAL A 332 7.82 3.51 4.04
N VAL A 333 8.08 4.82 4.13
CA VAL A 333 8.27 5.69 2.95
C VAL A 333 9.51 5.26 2.17
N MET A 334 10.64 5.04 2.85
CA MET A 334 11.89 4.65 2.21
C MET A 334 11.85 3.22 1.67
N GLY A 335 11.16 2.31 2.34
CA GLY A 335 10.91 0.96 1.89
C GLY A 335 10.17 0.95 0.56
N LEU A 336 9.10 1.74 0.43
CA LEU A 336 8.37 1.85 -0.83
C LEU A 336 9.23 2.50 -1.91
N THR A 337 9.88 3.62 -1.58
CA THR A 337 10.70 4.38 -2.53
C THR A 337 11.79 3.46 -3.10
N HIS A 338 12.52 2.76 -2.23
CA HIS A 338 13.54 1.82 -2.66
C HIS A 338 12.99 0.63 -3.44
N TRP A 339 11.86 0.09 -3.01
CA TRP A 339 11.23 -1.00 -3.74
C TRP A 339 10.80 -0.59 -5.17
N ASN A 340 10.31 0.64 -5.37
CA ASN A 340 9.96 1.14 -6.70
C ASN A 340 11.17 1.27 -7.62
N TYR A 341 12.34 1.65 -7.10
CA TYR A 341 13.58 1.74 -7.87
C TYR A 341 14.22 0.35 -8.11
N ALA A 342 14.22 -0.54 -7.13
CA ALA A 342 14.95 -1.82 -7.18
C ALA A 342 14.12 -3.00 -7.73
N GLY A 343 12.81 -3.02 -7.48
CA GLY A 343 11.95 -4.19 -7.70
C GLY A 343 11.56 -4.46 -9.15
N GLN A 344 12.02 -3.64 -10.10
CA GLN A 344 11.71 -3.72 -11.55
C GLN A 344 10.23 -3.85 -11.92
N ARG A 345 9.32 -3.49 -10.99
CA ARG A 345 7.88 -3.60 -11.17
C ARG A 345 7.34 -2.63 -12.21
N TYR A 346 7.92 -1.43 -12.27
CA TYR A 346 7.45 -0.33 -13.13
C TYR A 346 8.48 0.09 -14.17
N PHE A 347 9.77 0.02 -13.83
CA PHE A 347 10.89 0.41 -14.67
C PHE A 347 12.02 -0.58 -14.54
N HIS A 348 12.71 -0.85 -15.63
CA HIS A 348 13.96 -1.60 -15.60
C HIS A 348 15.11 -0.73 -15.09
N ASN A 349 16.14 -1.33 -14.51
CA ASN A 349 17.31 -0.60 -14.01
C ASN A 349 17.99 0.25 -15.09
N SER A 350 17.92 -0.17 -16.37
CA SER A 350 18.44 0.58 -17.51
C SER A 350 17.67 1.87 -17.83
N GLU A 351 16.46 2.04 -17.30
CA GLU A 351 15.64 3.25 -17.46
C GLU A 351 15.93 4.29 -16.37
N ILE A 352 16.70 3.93 -15.34
CA ILE A 352 17.07 4.80 -14.23
C ILE A 352 18.47 5.36 -14.51
N VAL A 353 18.57 6.68 -14.70
CA VAL A 353 19.83 7.39 -14.97
C VAL A 353 20.01 8.47 -13.92
N ASP A 354 21.07 8.36 -13.11
CA ASP A 354 21.36 9.27 -11.99
C ASP A 354 20.15 9.49 -11.06
N GLY A 355 19.44 8.40 -10.72
CA GLY A 355 18.24 8.41 -9.88
C GLY A 355 16.97 8.94 -10.57
N LYS A 356 17.08 9.45 -11.79
CA LYS A 356 15.96 10.01 -12.58
C LYS A 356 15.40 8.96 -13.53
N ILE A 357 14.09 9.06 -13.78
CA ILE A 357 13.39 8.18 -14.72
C ILE A 357 12.60 9.04 -15.69
N THR A 358 12.89 8.89 -16.98
CA THR A 358 12.21 9.61 -18.04
C THR A 358 11.56 8.61 -18.98
N PHE A 359 10.23 8.69 -19.14
CA PHE A 359 9.47 7.71 -19.90
C PHE A 359 8.34 8.36 -20.70
N LYS A 360 7.80 7.60 -21.64
CA LYS A 360 6.54 7.92 -22.33
C LYS A 360 5.41 7.11 -21.70
N VAL A 361 4.27 7.75 -21.50
CA VAL A 361 3.04 7.12 -21.01
C VAL A 361 2.29 6.41 -22.12
#